data_AF-A0A1I7IQF1-F1
#
_entry.id   AF-A0A1I7IQF1-F1
#
_cell.length_a   1.000
_cell.length_b   1.000
_cell.length_c   1.000
_cell.angle_alpha   90.00
_cell.angle_beta   90.00
_cell.angle_gamma   90.00
#
_symmetry.space_group_name_H-M   'P 1'
#
loop_
_entity.id
_entity.type
_entity.pdbx_description
1 polymer ?
#
loop_
_entity_poly.entity_id
_entity_poly.type
_entity_poly.pdbx_seq_one_letter_code
_entity_poly.pdbx_strand_id
1 'polypeptide(L)'
;MGEFFKSNDYMRTIYKHKNLPVYVTDEFDFYRCVEFNESFYGKSVYDLHAGNLRECTGRYSKLFPNQRISYWADSPDTSRAEIKKHGASNNIITFWAYDDATSTIPITDNDEPLIIIDGRKCGVQELIDKIDNGIALTLSEENMMKRILEQKPDCLVYDSRAYKGGENYIFLERGFKKLAVRQLRLRLGNRKAKNSQTIVCADTSDYMPFVANYGCCLEPIARVGLKREFLESEQYKYYMKNHDISADKLRSAFRD
;
A
#
# COMPACT_ATOMS: atom_id res chain seq x y z
N MET A 1 19.48 20.96 -2.70
CA MET A 1 19.10 19.70 -2.02
C MET A 1 17.75 19.33 -2.61
N GLY A 2 17.68 18.29 -3.46
CA GLY A 2 16.45 17.97 -4.18
C GLY A 2 15.42 17.37 -3.24
N GLU A 3 14.17 17.84 -3.30
CA GLU A 3 13.04 17.19 -2.62
C GLU A 3 12.85 15.78 -3.21
N PHE A 4 13.12 14.76 -2.39
CA PHE A 4 12.88 13.34 -2.68
C PHE A 4 11.57 12.89 -2.02
N PHE A 5 11.05 11.72 -2.40
CA PHE A 5 9.81 11.15 -1.84
C PHE A 5 9.88 11.03 -0.33
N LYS A 6 8.78 11.37 0.35
CA LYS A 6 8.71 11.44 1.83
C LYS A 6 8.61 10.07 2.49
N SER A 7 8.14 9.09 1.74
CA SER A 7 7.98 7.69 2.16
C SER A 7 9.28 6.89 2.13
N ASN A 8 10.38 7.43 1.61
CA ASN A 8 11.66 6.75 1.50
C ASN A 8 12.48 6.85 2.80
N ASP A 9 13.15 5.75 3.19
CA ASP A 9 14.06 5.74 4.35
C ASP A 9 15.37 6.52 4.11
N TYR A 10 16.00 6.95 5.21
CA TYR A 10 17.20 7.78 5.22
C TYR A 10 18.43 7.01 4.69
N MET A 11 19.26 7.66 3.86
CA MET A 11 20.54 7.15 3.30
C MET A 11 20.50 6.10 2.18
N ARG A 12 19.35 5.84 1.53
CA ARG A 12 19.27 4.90 0.40
C ARG A 12 19.54 5.52 -0.97
N THR A 13 20.11 4.72 -1.88
CA THR A 13 20.48 5.16 -3.24
C THR A 13 19.25 5.18 -4.13
N ILE A 14 18.93 6.34 -4.68
CA ILE A 14 17.77 6.51 -5.57
C ILE A 14 18.24 6.43 -7.02
N TYR A 15 17.89 5.36 -7.74
CA TYR A 15 18.19 5.27 -9.17
C TYR A 15 17.15 6.07 -9.97
N LYS A 16 17.58 7.18 -10.56
CA LYS A 16 16.77 8.01 -11.44
C LYS A 16 16.97 7.58 -12.89
N HIS A 17 15.90 7.21 -13.58
CA HIS A 17 15.97 6.93 -15.02
C HIS A 17 16.38 8.20 -15.80
N LYS A 18 17.28 8.07 -16.77
CA LYS A 18 17.91 9.20 -17.47
C LYS A 18 16.90 10.11 -18.18
N ASN A 19 15.79 9.54 -18.66
CA ASN A 19 14.82 10.22 -19.53
C ASN A 19 13.37 10.24 -18.98
N LEU A 20 13.12 9.61 -17.82
CA LEU A 20 11.78 9.51 -17.23
C LEU A 20 11.90 9.76 -15.72
N PRO A 21 10.92 10.38 -15.04
CA PRO A 21 10.95 10.58 -13.60
C PRO A 21 10.57 9.29 -12.85
N VAL A 22 11.30 8.22 -13.14
CA VAL A 22 11.25 6.93 -12.44
C VAL A 22 12.30 6.99 -11.35
N TYR A 23 11.90 6.65 -10.13
CA TYR A 23 12.80 6.50 -9.00
C TYR A 23 12.67 5.06 -8.48
N VAL A 24 13.80 4.43 -8.22
CA VAL A 24 13.91 3.14 -7.55
C VAL A 24 14.59 3.40 -6.21
N THR A 25 13.93 3.06 -5.10
CA THR A 25 14.49 3.14 -3.73
C THR A 25 14.06 1.89 -2.96
N ASP A 26 14.80 1.60 -1.89
CA ASP A 26 14.87 0.26 -1.31
C ASP A 26 14.05 0.11 -0.02
N GLU A 27 13.27 1.11 0.41
CA GLU A 27 12.40 0.99 1.59
C GLU A 27 11.31 2.06 1.59
N PHE A 28 10.06 1.63 1.43
CA PHE A 28 8.90 2.52 1.43
C PHE A 28 7.83 2.04 2.40
N ASP A 29 7.36 2.96 3.25
CA ASP A 29 6.16 2.78 4.05
C ASP A 29 4.94 3.40 3.35
N PHE A 30 3.85 2.63 3.29
CA PHE A 30 2.59 3.04 2.71
C PHE A 30 1.44 2.89 3.70
N TYR A 31 0.60 3.92 3.76
CA TYR A 31 -0.51 3.97 4.71
C TYR A 31 -1.85 4.09 4.02
N ARG A 32 -2.80 3.25 4.43
CA ARG A 32 -4.19 3.34 3.97
C ARG A 32 -5.14 3.33 5.14
N CYS A 33 -5.92 4.41 5.27
CA CYS A 33 -7.04 4.48 6.18
C CYS A 33 -8.33 4.10 5.44
N VAL A 34 -9.20 3.35 6.11
CA VAL A 34 -10.57 3.09 5.67
C VAL A 34 -11.52 3.30 6.83
N GLU A 35 -12.73 3.78 6.55
CA GLU A 35 -13.78 3.83 7.57
C GLU A 35 -14.14 2.41 8.01
N PHE A 36 -14.17 2.19 9.32
CA PHE A 36 -14.51 0.90 9.90
C PHE A 36 -16.00 0.60 9.68
N ASN A 37 -16.26 -0.60 9.18
CA ASN A 37 -17.59 -1.18 9.05
C ASN A 37 -17.65 -2.51 9.80
N GLU A 38 -18.76 -2.83 10.46
CA GLU A 38 -18.89 -4.07 11.25
C GLU A 38 -18.76 -5.34 10.40
N SER A 39 -19.00 -5.28 9.09
CA SER A 39 -18.70 -6.37 8.14
C SER A 39 -17.21 -6.69 7.99
N PHE A 40 -16.32 -5.91 8.60
CA PHE A 40 -14.90 -6.21 8.70
C PHE A 40 -14.57 -7.18 9.84
N TYR A 41 -15.47 -7.35 10.81
CA TYR A 41 -15.28 -8.36 11.84
C TYR A 41 -15.22 -9.77 11.24
N GLY A 42 -14.31 -10.60 11.76
CA GLY A 42 -14.09 -11.96 11.28
C GLY A 42 -13.34 -12.09 9.94
N LYS A 43 -13.08 -10.98 9.22
CA LYS A 43 -12.18 -10.99 8.06
C LYS A 43 -10.74 -10.98 8.53
N SER A 44 -9.90 -11.83 7.95
CA SER A 44 -8.48 -11.88 8.29
C SER A 44 -7.75 -10.62 7.79
N VAL A 45 -6.55 -10.34 8.31
CA VAL A 45 -5.70 -9.26 7.78
C VAL A 45 -5.46 -9.45 6.29
N TYR A 46 -5.23 -10.69 5.84
CA TYR A 46 -5.12 -11.01 4.42
C TYR A 46 -6.38 -10.61 3.62
N ASP A 47 -7.57 -11.02 4.06
CA ASP A 47 -8.84 -10.70 3.38
C ASP A 47 -9.05 -9.18 3.29
N LEU A 48 -8.78 -8.48 4.40
CA LEU A 48 -8.92 -7.02 4.50
C LEU A 48 -7.90 -6.30 3.62
N HIS A 49 -6.66 -6.76 3.58
CA HIS A 49 -5.61 -6.21 2.74
C HIS A 49 -5.96 -6.40 1.26
N ALA A 50 -6.26 -7.63 0.83
CA ALA A 50 -6.66 -7.94 -0.54
C ALA A 50 -7.87 -7.12 -1.01
N GLY A 51 -8.82 -6.83 -0.12
CA GLY A 51 -9.98 -5.97 -0.38
C GLY A 51 -9.66 -4.48 -0.65
N ASN A 52 -8.42 -4.05 -0.44
CA ASN A 52 -7.98 -2.69 -0.79
C ASN A 52 -7.72 -2.52 -2.29
N LEU A 53 -7.47 -3.62 -3.03
CA LEU A 53 -7.32 -3.63 -4.48
C LEU A 53 -8.69 -3.79 -5.15
N ARG A 54 -9.16 -2.73 -5.81
CA ARG A 54 -10.53 -2.64 -6.34
C ARG A 54 -10.52 -2.36 -7.83
N GLU A 55 -11.54 -2.83 -8.53
CA GLU A 55 -11.79 -2.41 -9.91
C GLU A 55 -11.89 -0.89 -9.98
N CYS A 56 -11.10 -0.29 -10.88
CA CYS A 56 -11.11 1.14 -11.09
C CYS A 56 -12.44 1.54 -11.76
N THR A 57 -13.37 1.99 -10.92
CA THR A 57 -14.71 2.42 -11.33
C THR A 57 -14.87 3.92 -11.09
N GLY A 58 -15.88 4.52 -11.72
CA GLY A 58 -16.19 5.94 -11.55
C GLY A 58 -15.21 6.86 -12.30
N ARG A 59 -14.72 7.91 -11.63
CA ARG A 59 -13.98 9.00 -12.30
C ARG A 59 -12.57 8.60 -12.73
N TYR A 60 -11.88 7.81 -11.89
CA TYR A 60 -10.50 7.38 -12.15
C TYR A 60 -10.38 6.31 -13.24
N SER A 61 -11.48 5.66 -13.65
CA SER A 61 -11.46 4.69 -14.77
C SER A 61 -11.04 5.32 -16.10
N LYS A 62 -11.18 6.65 -16.22
CA LYS A 62 -10.67 7.43 -17.37
C LYS A 62 -9.14 7.47 -17.42
N LEU A 63 -8.47 7.42 -16.27
CA LEU A 63 -7.01 7.40 -16.17
C LEU A 63 -6.46 5.97 -16.22
N PHE A 64 -7.19 5.02 -15.64
CA PHE A 64 -6.78 3.62 -15.51
C PHE A 64 -7.88 2.68 -16.04
N PRO A 65 -8.11 2.66 -17.37
CA PRO A 65 -9.18 1.85 -17.94
C PRO A 65 -8.92 0.36 -17.74
N ASN A 66 -9.93 -0.36 -17.25
CA ASN A 66 -9.88 -1.82 -17.00
C ASN A 66 -8.74 -2.26 -16.08
N GLN A 67 -8.33 -1.40 -15.15
CA GLN A 67 -7.29 -1.70 -14.16
C GLN A 67 -7.92 -1.87 -12.78
N ARG A 68 -7.32 -2.73 -11.96
CA ARG A 68 -7.55 -2.71 -10.51
C ARG A 68 -6.51 -1.81 -9.85
N ILE A 69 -6.97 -0.95 -8.95
CA ILE A 69 -6.13 0.04 -8.27
C ILE A 69 -6.35 0.05 -6.76
N SER A 70 -5.36 0.59 -6.06
CA SER A 70 -5.38 0.74 -4.60
C SER A 70 -4.76 2.09 -4.21
N TYR A 71 -5.44 2.86 -3.38
CA TYR A 71 -5.00 4.17 -2.90
C TYR A 71 -4.27 4.05 -1.57
N TRP A 72 -3.14 4.74 -1.46
CA TRP A 72 -2.25 4.76 -0.30
C TRP A 72 -1.68 6.17 -0.10
N ALA A 73 -1.02 6.41 1.03
CA ALA A 73 -0.41 7.68 1.38
C ALA A 73 0.97 7.46 2.03
N ASP A 74 1.77 8.52 2.10
CA ASP A 74 3.08 8.56 2.76
C ASP A 74 3.02 8.44 4.27
N SER A 75 1.89 8.81 4.88
CA SER A 75 1.75 8.82 6.34
C SER A 75 0.33 8.46 6.79
N PRO A 76 0.16 7.97 8.04
CA PRO A 76 -1.17 7.71 8.58
C PRO A 76 -2.01 9.00 8.69
N ASP A 77 -1.37 10.17 8.87
CA ASP A 77 -2.04 11.46 8.96
C ASP A 77 -2.57 11.92 7.60
N THR A 78 -1.77 11.84 6.53
CA THR A 78 -2.21 12.08 5.15
C THR A 78 -3.38 11.18 4.81
N SER A 79 -3.23 9.87 5.04
CA SER A 79 -4.25 8.87 4.74
C SER A 79 -5.55 9.10 5.50
N ARG A 80 -5.45 9.52 6.77
CA ARG A 80 -6.62 9.86 7.60
C ARG A 80 -7.29 11.14 7.11
N ALA A 81 -6.53 12.15 6.70
CA ALA A 81 -7.08 13.40 6.17
C ALA A 81 -7.92 13.16 4.90
N GLU A 82 -7.48 12.27 4.01
CA GLU A 82 -8.20 11.91 2.78
C GLU A 82 -9.58 11.31 3.08
N ILE A 83 -9.67 10.31 3.96
CA ILE A 83 -10.99 9.73 4.31
C ILE A 83 -11.88 10.73 5.06
N LYS A 84 -11.29 11.67 5.81
CA LYS A 84 -12.03 12.71 6.53
C LYS A 84 -12.64 13.74 5.59
N LYS A 85 -11.93 14.09 4.51
CA LYS A 85 -12.45 14.95 3.44
C LYS A 85 -13.71 14.36 2.79
N HIS A 86 -13.85 13.04 2.79
CA HIS A 86 -15.03 12.32 2.30
C HIS A 86 -16.09 12.01 3.37
N GLY A 87 -15.96 12.56 4.58
CA GLY A 87 -16.98 12.46 5.63
C GLY A 87 -16.89 11.21 6.52
N ALA A 88 -15.79 10.44 6.47
CA ALA A 88 -15.63 9.26 7.31
C ALA A 88 -15.67 9.57 8.82
N SER A 89 -16.24 8.68 9.62
CA SER A 89 -16.25 8.73 11.08
C SER A 89 -14.85 8.53 11.70
N ASN A 90 -14.70 8.68 13.03
CA ASN A 90 -13.41 8.37 13.70
C ASN A 90 -13.26 6.89 14.04
N ASN A 91 -14.16 6.04 13.54
CA ASN A 91 -13.98 4.60 13.57
C ASN A 91 -13.22 4.21 12.30
N ILE A 92 -11.94 3.89 12.43
CA ILE A 92 -11.04 3.70 11.29
C ILE A 92 -10.22 2.43 11.44
N ILE A 93 -9.90 1.82 10.31
CA ILE A 93 -8.81 0.86 10.18
C ILE A 93 -7.68 1.56 9.42
N THR A 94 -6.47 1.47 9.94
CA THR A 94 -5.25 1.92 9.27
C THR A 94 -4.39 0.70 8.94
N PHE A 95 -4.14 0.51 7.65
CA PHE A 95 -3.12 -0.39 7.16
C PHE A 95 -1.79 0.37 7.09
N TRP A 96 -0.75 -0.28 7.60
CA TRP A 96 0.63 0.08 7.36
C TRP A 96 1.25 -1.06 6.55
N ALA A 97 1.60 -0.78 5.31
CA ALA A 97 2.23 -1.71 4.39
C ALA A 97 3.63 -1.23 3.99
N TYR A 98 4.44 -2.14 3.48
CA TYR A 98 5.80 -1.91 3.00
C TYR A 98 6.05 -2.72 1.72
N ASP A 99 7.13 -2.39 1.00
CA ASP A 99 7.60 -3.19 -0.13
C ASP A 99 8.23 -4.49 0.37
N ASP A 100 7.62 -5.65 0.08
CA ASP A 100 8.06 -6.92 0.68
C ASP A 100 9.49 -7.28 0.30
N ALA A 101 9.94 -6.90 -0.91
CA ALA A 101 11.29 -7.13 -1.40
C ALA A 101 12.39 -6.50 -0.53
N THR A 102 12.03 -5.56 0.34
CA THR A 102 12.95 -4.83 1.23
C THR A 102 13.08 -5.49 2.61
N SER A 103 12.27 -6.52 2.89
CA SER A 103 12.41 -7.34 4.10
C SER A 103 13.67 -8.19 4.02
N THR A 104 14.32 -8.42 5.17
CA THR A 104 15.38 -9.44 5.26
C THR A 104 14.87 -10.84 4.91
N ILE A 105 13.61 -11.13 5.24
CA ILE A 105 12.96 -12.42 4.99
C ILE A 105 11.61 -12.17 4.29
N PRO A 106 11.63 -11.88 2.97
CA PRO A 106 10.40 -11.61 2.22
C PRO A 106 9.49 -12.85 2.21
N ILE A 107 8.18 -12.60 2.20
CA ILE A 107 7.13 -13.64 2.16
C ILE A 107 6.57 -13.84 0.74
N THR A 108 6.90 -12.96 -0.19
CA THR A 108 6.60 -13.07 -1.61
C THR A 108 7.85 -13.52 -2.38
N ASP A 109 7.64 -14.05 -3.59
CA ASP A 109 8.71 -14.43 -4.52
C ASP A 109 9.06 -13.32 -5.52
N ASN A 110 8.69 -12.07 -5.19
CA ASN A 110 8.91 -10.91 -6.05
C ASN A 110 10.10 -10.10 -5.55
N ASP A 111 11.22 -10.20 -6.25
CA ASP A 111 12.44 -9.43 -6.01
C ASP A 111 12.55 -8.21 -6.95
N GLU A 112 11.55 -7.95 -7.79
CA GLU A 112 11.57 -6.80 -8.69
C GLU A 112 11.35 -5.51 -7.90
N PRO A 113 12.23 -4.49 -8.06
CA PRO A 113 12.06 -3.22 -7.37
C PRO A 113 10.75 -2.53 -7.74
N LEU A 114 10.22 -1.72 -6.83
CA LEU A 114 9.07 -0.87 -7.11
C LEU A 114 9.38 0.18 -8.19
N ILE A 115 8.58 0.17 -9.26
CA ILE A 115 8.63 1.17 -10.32
C ILE A 115 7.64 2.29 -10.01
N ILE A 116 8.12 3.40 -9.46
CA ILE A 116 7.29 4.56 -9.09
C ILE A 116 7.41 5.68 -10.13
N ILE A 117 6.27 6.15 -10.64
CA ILE A 117 6.18 7.34 -11.50
C ILE A 117 5.85 8.57 -10.66
N ASP A 118 6.73 9.58 -10.66
CA ASP A 118 6.47 10.87 -10.01
C ASP A 118 5.50 11.73 -10.83
N GLY A 119 4.22 11.59 -10.55
CA GLY A 119 3.13 12.26 -11.25
C GLY A 119 3.21 13.78 -11.19
N ARG A 120 3.90 14.33 -10.19
CA ARG A 120 4.10 15.77 -9.97
C ARG A 120 5.11 16.37 -10.95
N LYS A 121 5.99 15.55 -11.50
CA LYS A 121 7.05 15.98 -12.44
C LYS A 121 6.75 15.60 -13.89
N CYS A 122 5.68 14.86 -14.13
CA CYS A 122 5.29 14.42 -15.46
C CYS A 122 3.84 14.74 -15.79
N GLY A 123 3.20 15.75 -15.20
CA GLY A 123 1.89 16.20 -15.64
C GLY A 123 0.70 15.36 -15.18
N VAL A 124 0.93 14.22 -14.52
CA VAL A 124 -0.16 13.32 -14.05
C VAL A 124 -0.93 13.94 -12.89
N GLN A 125 -0.26 14.76 -12.06
CA GLN A 125 -0.90 15.52 -10.99
C GLN A 125 -2.10 16.33 -11.53
N GLU A 126 -1.88 17.06 -12.61
CA GLU A 126 -2.89 17.91 -13.24
C GLU A 126 -4.04 17.07 -13.83
N LEU A 127 -3.74 15.88 -14.34
CA LEU A 127 -4.76 14.95 -14.84
C LEU A 127 -5.63 14.40 -13.72
N ILE A 128 -5.00 14.03 -12.59
CA ILE A 128 -5.73 13.63 -11.37
C ILE A 128 -6.64 14.76 -10.91
N ASP A 129 -6.14 15.99 -10.84
CA ASP A 129 -6.92 17.16 -10.43
C ASP A 129 -8.09 17.44 -11.39
N LYS A 130 -7.88 17.29 -12.70
CA LYS A 130 -8.97 17.44 -13.70
C LYS A 130 -10.08 16.42 -13.46
N ILE A 131 -9.71 15.15 -13.29
CA ILE A 131 -10.67 14.07 -13.05
C ILE A 131 -11.43 14.27 -11.74
N ASP A 132 -10.76 14.72 -10.69
CA ASP A 132 -11.39 15.02 -9.40
C ASP A 132 -12.36 16.20 -9.47
N ASN A 133 -12.15 17.14 -10.39
CA ASN A 133 -13.06 18.25 -10.68
C ASN A 133 -14.11 17.91 -11.77
N GLY A 134 -14.14 16.67 -12.26
CA GLY A 134 -15.10 16.24 -13.29
C GLY A 134 -14.81 16.78 -14.69
N ILE A 135 -13.61 17.31 -14.92
CA ILE A 135 -13.16 17.83 -16.21
C ILE A 135 -12.71 16.66 -17.10
N ALA A 136 -13.14 16.66 -18.36
CA ALA A 136 -12.75 15.65 -19.34
C ALA A 136 -11.29 15.82 -19.77
N LEU A 137 -10.62 14.71 -20.05
CA LEU A 137 -9.27 14.71 -20.62
C LEU A 137 -9.33 14.99 -22.12
N THR A 138 -8.30 15.63 -22.62
CA THR A 138 -8.08 15.77 -24.07
C THR A 138 -7.42 14.51 -24.63
N LEU A 139 -7.54 14.29 -25.94
CA LEU A 139 -6.92 13.14 -26.61
C LEU A 139 -5.39 13.08 -26.40
N SER A 140 -4.73 14.24 -26.32
CA SER A 140 -3.29 14.31 -26.03
C SER A 140 -2.96 13.80 -24.61
N GLU A 141 -3.81 14.11 -23.64
CA GLU A 141 -3.64 13.70 -22.24
C GLU A 141 -3.93 12.21 -22.05
N GLU A 142 -4.94 11.69 -22.75
CA GLU A 142 -5.22 10.25 -22.80
C GLU A 142 -4.03 9.48 -23.40
N ASN A 143 -3.48 9.96 -24.52
CA ASN A 143 -2.30 9.35 -25.14
C ASN A 143 -1.06 9.42 -24.24
N MET A 144 -0.90 10.50 -23.47
CA MET A 144 0.17 10.64 -22.50
C MET A 144 0.04 9.61 -21.37
N MET A 145 -1.16 9.46 -20.79
CA MET A 145 -1.43 8.44 -19.78
C MET A 145 -1.17 7.03 -20.32
N LYS A 146 -1.59 6.75 -21.56
CA LYS A 146 -1.31 5.47 -22.21
C LYS A 146 0.19 5.16 -22.27
N ARG A 147 1.02 6.13 -22.70
CA ARG A 147 2.48 5.98 -22.76
C ARG A 147 3.11 5.75 -21.38
N ILE A 148 2.56 6.36 -20.34
CA ILE A 148 3.00 6.14 -18.95
C ILE A 148 2.66 4.71 -18.52
N LEU A 149 1.44 4.24 -18.77
CA LEU A 149 1.02 2.88 -18.43
C LEU A 149 1.77 1.81 -19.24
N GLU A 150 2.19 2.11 -20.47
CA GLU A 150 3.07 1.25 -21.28
C GLU A 150 4.44 1.00 -20.61
N GLN A 151 4.89 1.89 -19.72
CA GLN A 151 6.11 1.67 -18.92
C GLN A 151 5.89 0.64 -17.79
N LYS A 152 4.68 0.10 -17.64
CA LYS A 152 4.29 -0.87 -16.60
C LYS A 152 4.69 -0.40 -15.18
N PRO A 153 4.23 0.77 -14.74
CA PRO A 153 4.55 1.26 -13.40
C PRO A 153 3.86 0.41 -12.32
N ASP A 154 4.48 0.33 -11.16
CA ASP A 154 3.89 -0.32 -9.98
C ASP A 154 2.95 0.65 -9.25
N CYS A 155 3.34 1.93 -9.16
CA CYS A 155 2.48 2.98 -8.64
C CYS A 155 2.81 4.37 -9.23
N LEU A 156 1.86 5.29 -9.08
CA LEU A 156 2.05 6.71 -9.33
C LEU A 156 1.90 7.50 -8.05
N VAL A 157 2.74 8.50 -7.85
CA VAL A 157 2.71 9.40 -6.69
C VAL A 157 2.31 10.81 -7.10
N TYR A 158 1.51 11.45 -6.24
CA TYR A 158 0.96 12.78 -6.44
C TYR A 158 0.76 13.47 -5.09
N ASP A 159 0.69 14.80 -5.06
CA ASP A 159 0.50 15.55 -3.83
C ASP A 159 -0.93 15.39 -3.28
N SER A 160 -1.02 15.23 -1.95
CA SER A 160 -2.30 15.20 -1.26
C SER A 160 -2.99 16.56 -1.32
N ARG A 161 -4.29 16.52 -1.62
CA ARG A 161 -5.18 17.68 -1.54
C ARG A 161 -5.86 17.81 -0.18
N ALA A 162 -5.87 16.74 0.63
CA ALA A 162 -6.46 16.76 1.96
C ALA A 162 -5.44 17.15 3.05
N TYR A 163 -4.15 16.90 2.84
CA TYR A 163 -3.10 17.20 3.82
C TYR A 163 -1.94 17.94 3.16
N LYS A 164 -1.68 19.18 3.60
CA LYS A 164 -0.64 20.01 3.00
C LYS A 164 0.73 19.37 3.19
N GLY A 165 1.37 19.06 2.06
CA GLY A 165 2.67 18.41 2.04
C GLY A 165 2.63 16.90 2.25
N GLY A 166 1.45 16.26 2.31
CA GLY A 166 1.36 14.81 2.21
C GLY A 166 1.48 14.34 0.76
N GLU A 167 1.93 13.10 0.57
CA GLU A 167 1.98 12.43 -0.74
C GLU A 167 0.97 11.27 -0.77
N ASN A 168 0.26 11.11 -1.88
CA ASN A 168 -0.64 10.01 -2.15
C ASN A 168 -0.08 9.12 -3.26
N TYR A 169 -0.44 7.84 -3.21
CA TYR A 169 0.00 6.81 -4.14
C TYR A 169 -1.20 6.07 -4.72
N ILE A 170 -1.21 5.88 -6.03
CA ILE A 170 -2.11 4.96 -6.73
C ILE A 170 -1.28 3.76 -7.15
N PHE A 171 -1.48 2.65 -6.47
CA PHE A 171 -0.92 1.36 -6.84
C PHE A 171 -1.76 0.69 -7.91
N LEU A 172 -1.12 0.24 -8.98
CA LEU A 172 -1.71 -0.69 -9.93
C LEU A 172 -1.63 -2.11 -9.35
N GLU A 173 -2.42 -3.04 -9.88
CA GLU A 173 -2.45 -4.42 -9.39
C GLU A 173 -1.08 -5.08 -9.28
N ARG A 174 -0.18 -4.84 -10.24
CA ARG A 174 1.19 -5.38 -10.20
C ARG A 174 1.96 -4.86 -8.98
N GLY A 175 1.97 -3.55 -8.76
CA GLY A 175 2.65 -2.95 -7.62
C GLY A 175 2.02 -3.30 -6.28
N PHE A 176 0.68 -3.36 -6.23
CA PHE A 176 -0.03 -3.74 -5.01
C PHE A 176 0.36 -5.14 -4.53
N LYS A 177 0.60 -6.08 -5.46
CA LYS A 177 1.03 -7.45 -5.13
C LYS A 177 2.45 -7.53 -4.55
N LYS A 178 3.25 -6.46 -4.66
CA LYS A 178 4.56 -6.34 -4.00
C LYS A 178 4.45 -5.87 -2.56
N LEU A 179 3.29 -5.36 -2.13
CA LEU A 179 3.12 -4.85 -0.78
C LEU A 179 2.83 -5.97 0.22
N ALA A 180 3.51 -5.93 1.36
CA ALA A 180 3.20 -6.71 2.55
C ALA A 180 2.67 -5.80 3.66
N VAL A 181 1.87 -6.36 4.58
CA VAL A 181 1.31 -5.61 5.71
C VAL A 181 2.28 -5.70 6.88
N ARG A 182 2.73 -4.55 7.38
CA ARG A 182 3.45 -4.46 8.66
C ARG A 182 2.46 -4.52 9.81
N GLN A 183 1.43 -3.67 9.79
CA GLN A 183 0.45 -3.58 10.86
C GLN A 183 -0.95 -3.25 10.35
N LEU A 184 -1.96 -3.84 11.00
CA LEU A 184 -3.36 -3.44 10.90
C LEU A 184 -3.81 -2.82 12.23
N ARG A 185 -4.22 -1.56 12.21
CA ARG A 185 -4.61 -0.80 13.41
C ARG A 185 -6.08 -0.44 13.35
N LEU A 186 -6.87 -0.92 14.31
CA LEU A 186 -8.25 -0.51 14.54
C LEU A 186 -8.29 0.61 15.59
N ARG A 187 -9.08 1.66 15.31
CA ARG A 187 -9.44 2.70 16.27
C ARG A 187 -10.93 2.98 16.19
N LEU A 188 -11.69 2.66 17.24
CA LEU A 188 -13.13 2.94 17.35
C LEU A 188 -13.37 4.28 18.07
N GLY A 189 -12.89 5.37 17.47
CA GLY A 189 -12.82 6.69 18.10
C GLY A 189 -14.16 7.35 18.42
N ASN A 190 -15.25 6.94 17.77
CA ASN A 190 -16.60 7.44 18.07
C ASN A 190 -17.28 6.67 19.23
N ARG A 191 -16.77 5.50 19.63
CA ARG A 191 -17.33 4.73 20.76
C ARG A 191 -16.89 5.34 22.09
N LYS A 192 -17.76 5.29 23.11
CA LYS A 192 -17.47 5.83 24.46
C LYS A 192 -16.18 5.26 25.06
N ALA A 193 -15.96 3.96 24.91
CA ALA A 193 -14.77 3.27 25.40
C ALA A 193 -13.51 3.48 24.52
N LYS A 194 -13.66 4.07 23.32
CA LYS A 194 -12.56 4.37 22.37
C LYS A 194 -11.63 3.18 22.12
N ASN A 195 -12.18 1.96 22.05
CA ASN A 195 -11.39 0.74 21.89
C ASN A 195 -10.48 0.82 20.67
N SER A 196 -9.26 0.31 20.82
CA SER A 196 -8.26 0.23 19.76
C SER A 196 -7.56 -1.11 19.81
N GLN A 197 -7.08 -1.58 18.67
CA GLN A 197 -6.32 -2.82 18.59
C GLN A 197 -5.32 -2.75 17.45
N THR A 198 -4.18 -3.43 17.61
CA THR A 198 -3.20 -3.60 16.55
C THR A 198 -2.95 -5.08 16.33
N ILE A 199 -2.90 -5.49 15.07
CA ILE A 199 -2.40 -6.79 14.64
C ILE A 199 -1.08 -6.53 13.90
N VAL A 200 -0.01 -7.19 14.32
CA VAL A 200 1.34 -7.00 13.78
C VAL A 200 1.64 -8.17 12.86
N CYS A 201 1.89 -7.91 11.59
CA CYS A 201 2.19 -8.90 10.55
C CYS A 201 3.66 -8.87 10.12
N ALA A 202 4.38 -7.78 10.43
CA ALA A 202 5.83 -7.73 10.43
C ALA A 202 6.30 -6.71 11.50
N ASP A 203 7.47 -6.92 12.06
CA ASP A 203 8.09 -6.02 13.05
C ASP A 203 9.57 -5.80 12.71
N THR A 204 10.33 -5.20 13.63
CA THR A 204 11.76 -4.84 13.48
C THR A 204 12.02 -3.79 12.39
N SER A 205 13.26 -3.33 12.27
CA SER A 205 13.67 -2.35 11.24
C SER A 205 13.76 -2.96 9.85
N ASP A 206 13.81 -4.29 9.76
CA ASP A 206 13.98 -5.05 8.52
C ASP A 206 12.74 -5.87 8.14
N TYR A 207 11.58 -5.50 8.70
CA TYR A 207 10.27 -6.11 8.43
C TYR A 207 10.26 -7.63 8.57
N MET A 208 10.75 -8.15 9.70
CA MET A 208 10.67 -9.57 10.01
C MET A 208 9.19 -10.01 10.06
N PRO A 209 8.72 -10.92 9.19
CA PRO A 209 7.31 -11.23 9.06
C PRO A 209 6.80 -12.22 10.11
N PHE A 210 5.55 -12.03 10.53
CA PHE A 210 4.76 -12.99 11.29
C PHE A 210 3.65 -13.56 10.40
N VAL A 211 4.01 -14.53 9.54
CA VAL A 211 3.12 -15.04 8.48
C VAL A 211 1.75 -15.49 9.01
N ALA A 212 1.71 -16.18 10.15
CA ALA A 212 0.45 -16.64 10.76
C ALA A 212 -0.50 -15.48 11.13
N ASN A 213 0.03 -14.30 11.43
CA ASN A 213 -0.78 -13.14 11.85
C ASN A 213 -1.57 -12.54 10.68
N TYR A 214 -1.26 -12.88 9.43
CA TYR A 214 -2.13 -12.56 8.29
C TYR A 214 -3.51 -13.24 8.41
N GLY A 215 -3.61 -14.33 9.17
CA GLY A 215 -4.85 -15.02 9.52
C GLY A 215 -5.61 -14.39 10.68
N CYS A 216 -4.98 -13.50 11.46
CA CYS A 216 -5.68 -12.82 12.56
C CYS A 216 -6.81 -11.94 12.03
N CYS A 217 -7.87 -11.82 12.80
CA CYS A 217 -9.04 -11.02 12.45
C CYS A 217 -9.44 -10.11 13.61
N LEU A 218 -10.10 -9.00 13.27
CA LEU A 218 -10.71 -8.14 14.28
C LEU A 218 -12.04 -8.74 14.73
N GLU A 219 -12.29 -8.69 16.03
CA GLU A 219 -13.55 -9.11 16.66
C GLU A 219 -14.22 -7.94 17.40
N PRO A 220 -15.52 -8.07 17.73
CA PRO A 220 -16.24 -7.07 18.50
C PRO A 220 -15.47 -6.62 19.75
N ILE A 221 -15.56 -5.32 20.04
CA ILE A 221 -14.86 -4.68 21.17
C ILE A 221 -13.32 -4.69 21.00
N ALA A 222 -12.85 -4.72 19.74
CA ALA A 222 -11.43 -4.67 19.39
C ALA A 222 -10.61 -5.86 19.94
N ARG A 223 -11.25 -7.03 20.08
CA ARG A 223 -10.52 -8.28 20.34
C ARG A 223 -9.85 -8.76 19.05
N VAL A 224 -8.89 -9.67 19.19
CA VAL A 224 -8.23 -10.35 18.06
C VAL A 224 -8.64 -11.82 18.08
N GLY A 225 -9.17 -12.29 16.95
CA GLY A 225 -9.38 -13.69 16.67
C GLY A 225 -8.34 -14.22 15.68
N LEU A 226 -8.44 -15.51 15.36
CA LEU A 226 -7.62 -16.17 14.34
C LEU A 226 -8.54 -16.97 13.41
N LYS A 227 -8.51 -16.64 12.13
CA LYS A 227 -9.21 -17.37 11.08
C LYS A 227 -8.36 -18.57 10.66
N ARG A 228 -8.60 -19.72 11.30
CA ARG A 228 -7.79 -20.94 11.11
C ARG A 228 -7.77 -21.42 9.66
N GLU A 229 -8.82 -21.15 8.91
CA GLU A 229 -8.93 -21.46 7.48
C GLU A 229 -7.81 -20.80 6.66
N PHE A 230 -7.29 -19.65 7.11
CA PHE A 230 -6.14 -19.02 6.47
C PHE A 230 -4.88 -19.86 6.61
N LEU A 231 -4.64 -20.50 7.76
CA LEU A 231 -3.43 -21.32 8.00
C LEU A 231 -3.39 -22.58 7.13
N GLU A 232 -4.53 -23.01 6.61
CA GLU A 232 -4.63 -24.13 5.67
C GLU A 232 -4.68 -23.68 4.19
N SER A 233 -4.71 -22.36 3.95
CA SER A 233 -4.87 -21.80 2.62
C SER A 233 -3.59 -21.88 1.77
N GLU A 234 -3.77 -21.90 0.46
CA GLU A 234 -2.65 -21.86 -0.50
C GLU A 234 -1.80 -20.58 -0.33
N GLN A 235 -2.43 -19.46 0.05
CA GLN A 235 -1.70 -18.23 0.30
C GLN A 235 -0.75 -18.34 1.50
N TYR A 236 -1.19 -18.96 2.59
CA TYR A 236 -0.33 -19.17 3.76
C TYR A 236 0.83 -20.12 3.44
N LYS A 237 0.56 -21.22 2.72
CA LYS A 237 1.61 -22.15 2.26
C LYS A 237 2.62 -21.45 1.35
N TYR A 238 2.16 -20.58 0.45
CA TYR A 238 3.02 -19.76 -0.39
C TYR A 238 3.90 -18.82 0.44
N TYR A 239 3.33 -18.06 1.39
CA TYR A 239 4.11 -17.18 2.27
C TYR A 239 5.13 -17.93 3.12
N MET A 240 4.74 -19.06 3.72
CA MET A 240 5.65 -19.89 4.52
C MET A 240 6.78 -20.47 3.67
N LYS A 241 6.49 -20.96 2.46
CA LYS A 241 7.51 -21.48 1.56
C LYS A 241 8.58 -20.42 1.23
N ASN A 242 8.15 -19.20 0.89
CA ASN A 242 9.09 -18.11 0.56
C ASN A 242 9.87 -17.67 1.80
N HIS A 243 9.20 -17.55 2.94
CA HIS A 243 9.85 -17.28 4.22
C HIS A 243 10.98 -18.28 4.51
N ASP A 244 10.71 -19.59 4.37
CA ASP A 244 11.67 -20.64 4.67
C ASP A 244 12.86 -20.62 3.69
N ILE A 245 12.59 -20.42 2.38
CA ILE A 245 13.64 -20.25 1.37
C ILE A 245 14.54 -19.06 1.71
N SER A 246 13.95 -17.92 2.08
CA SER A 246 14.68 -16.70 2.43
C SER A 246 15.49 -16.88 3.72
N ALA A 247 14.91 -17.50 4.75
CA ALA A 247 15.59 -17.81 6.00
C ALA A 247 16.79 -18.75 5.79
N ASP A 248 16.67 -19.76 4.92
CA ASP A 248 17.75 -20.70 4.63
C ASP A 248 18.87 -20.06 3.80
N LYS A 249 18.54 -19.16 2.85
CA LYS A 249 19.54 -18.33 2.15
C LYS A 249 20.34 -17.49 3.14
N LEU A 250 19.65 -16.82 4.07
CA LEU A 250 20.28 -15.99 5.08
C LEU A 250 21.19 -16.81 6.01
N ARG A 251 20.71 -17.95 6.51
CA ARG A 251 21.51 -18.86 7.34
C ARG A 251 22.75 -19.38 6.62
N SER A 252 22.66 -19.64 5.32
CA SER A 252 23.79 -20.11 4.52
C SER A 252 24.85 -19.02 4.36
N ALA A 253 24.44 -17.77 4.13
CA ALA A 253 25.34 -16.63 4.02
C ALA A 253 26.13 -16.32 5.31
N PHE A 254 25.65 -16.74 6.48
CA PHE A 254 26.37 -16.60 7.76
C PHE A 254 27.25 -17.80 8.13
N ARG A 255 27.27 -18.87 7.31
CA ARG A 255 28.12 -20.05 7.53
C ARG A 255 29.40 -20.01 6.70
N ASP A 256 29.45 -19.14 5.68
CA ASP A 256 30.61 -18.86 4.84
C ASP A 256 31.40 -17.65 5.38
#